data_AF-A5PC02-F1
#
_entry.id   AF-A5PC02-F1
#
_cell.length_a   1.000
_cell.length_b   1.000
_cell.length_c   1.000
_cell.angle_alpha   90.00
_cell.angle_beta   90.00
_cell.angle_gamma   90.00
#
_symmetry.space_group_name_H-M   'P 1'
#
loop_
_entity.id
_entity.type
_entity.pdbx_description
1 polymer ?
#
loop_
_entity_poly.entity_id
_entity_poly.type
_entity_poly.pdbx_seq_one_letter_code
_entity_poly.pdbx_strand_id
1 'polypeptide(L)'
;MESNLGKLNKLSLAVTVFAALVTLVGLGLIGWTTKEDFFPAPVESETIAEAKAAPPAVVPMDRSRPAELASYGSEGPEDGIYYHSEGYDPETDTFVNETQYESEDYTIPDMGGEEFIYYDEETDTYVTATRYPLEEEYAPPPPASFSPFGTMKSWLESWKSPTGIALTALLLLTICFFVFALMWVWRAHENMRVHGFRLSNSPKRAVTNYFIPGLNLVLPFEAMRELYNRSEGEPQELADASVSDVTAWWTAVAVGLMIFVVIAIKAAINVGTPFNFLTPWWMDFLVISFALALQLGSTLLFAGLARRISQFQSDFLPQVEPMELEDDTAPRMRVRIITDQQA
;
A
#
# COMPACT_ATOMS: atom_id res chain seq x y z
N MET A 1 12.69 -29.18 -16.53
CA MET A 1 12.56 -28.33 -15.33
C MET A 1 13.60 -27.18 -15.30
N GLU A 2 14.80 -27.34 -15.86
CA GLU A 2 15.88 -26.32 -15.82
C GLU A 2 15.61 -25.01 -16.59
N SER A 3 14.75 -24.98 -17.62
CA SER A 3 14.51 -23.75 -18.41
C SER A 3 13.70 -22.68 -17.68
N ASN A 4 13.05 -23.02 -16.56
CA ASN A 4 12.26 -22.08 -15.77
C ASN A 4 13.12 -21.35 -14.72
N LEU A 5 14.18 -21.97 -14.19
CA LEU A 5 15.11 -21.32 -13.25
C LEU A 5 15.87 -20.16 -13.91
N GLY A 6 16.30 -20.31 -15.16
CA GLY A 6 17.00 -19.24 -15.89
C GLY A 6 16.12 -18.02 -16.21
N LYS A 7 14.79 -18.20 -16.29
CA LYS A 7 13.83 -17.11 -16.55
C LYS A 7 13.53 -16.29 -15.28
N LEU A 8 13.46 -16.95 -14.13
CA LEU A 8 13.30 -16.31 -12.82
C LEU A 8 14.46 -15.37 -12.47
N ASN A 9 15.70 -15.73 -12.83
CA ASN A 9 16.87 -14.88 -12.58
C ASN A 9 16.90 -13.60 -13.43
N LYS A 10 16.37 -13.64 -14.66
CA LYS A 10 16.32 -12.45 -15.53
C LYS A 10 15.25 -11.44 -15.09
N LEU A 11 14.09 -11.95 -14.66
CA LEU A 11 13.02 -11.11 -14.11
C LEU A 11 13.46 -10.49 -12.76
N SER A 12 14.10 -11.28 -11.91
CA SER A 12 14.72 -10.82 -10.66
C SER A 12 15.73 -9.70 -10.91
N LEU A 13 16.68 -9.90 -11.84
CA LEU A 13 17.69 -8.89 -12.17
C LEU A 13 17.06 -7.58 -12.66
N ALA A 14 16.04 -7.64 -13.52
CA ALA A 14 15.39 -6.45 -14.03
C ALA A 14 14.63 -5.68 -12.94
N VAL A 15 13.93 -6.39 -12.05
CA VAL A 15 13.29 -5.80 -10.87
C VAL A 15 14.32 -5.18 -9.92
N THR A 16 15.46 -5.84 -9.70
CA THR A 16 16.54 -5.33 -8.84
C THR A 16 17.22 -4.09 -9.43
N VAL A 17 17.54 -4.09 -10.73
CA VAL A 17 18.14 -2.92 -11.41
C VAL A 17 17.19 -1.74 -11.40
N PHE A 18 15.89 -1.99 -11.60
CA PHE A 18 14.89 -0.93 -11.56
C PHE A 18 14.66 -0.40 -10.14
N ALA A 19 14.56 -1.28 -9.13
CA ALA A 19 14.50 -0.89 -7.74
C ALA A 19 15.71 -0.03 -7.34
N ALA A 20 16.91 -0.38 -7.83
CA ALA A 20 18.12 0.42 -7.63
C ALA A 20 18.02 1.80 -8.31
N LEU A 21 17.45 1.91 -9.51
CA LEU A 21 17.23 3.20 -10.18
C LEU A 21 16.24 4.09 -9.43
N VAL A 22 15.11 3.54 -8.97
CA VAL A 22 14.15 4.27 -8.11
C VAL A 22 14.82 4.69 -6.80
N THR A 23 15.67 3.83 -6.24
CA THR A 23 16.44 4.13 -5.04
C THR A 23 17.39 5.29 -5.24
N LEU A 24 18.12 5.33 -6.36
CA LEU A 24 19.04 6.41 -6.68
C LEU A 24 18.31 7.74 -6.91
N VAL A 25 17.13 7.72 -7.53
CA VAL A 25 16.30 8.92 -7.70
C VAL A 25 15.73 9.37 -6.35
N GLY A 26 15.25 8.44 -5.53
CA GLY A 26 14.76 8.71 -4.17
C GLY A 26 15.84 9.30 -3.27
N LEU A 27 17.07 8.75 -3.29
CA LEU A 27 18.22 9.27 -2.55
C LEU A 27 18.67 10.64 -3.07
N GLY A 28 18.64 10.85 -4.39
CA GLY A 28 18.89 12.17 -4.98
C GLY A 28 17.88 13.22 -4.52
N LEU A 29 16.60 12.82 -4.34
CA LEU A 29 15.56 13.69 -3.79
C LEU A 29 15.71 13.90 -2.28
N ILE A 30 16.09 12.88 -1.50
CA ILE A 30 16.34 13.00 -0.05
C ILE A 30 17.53 13.93 0.22
N GLY A 31 18.67 13.74 -0.44
CA GLY A 31 19.82 14.63 -0.34
C GLY A 31 19.55 16.05 -0.87
N TRP A 32 18.46 16.21 -1.62
CA TRP A 32 17.98 17.50 -2.11
C TRP A 32 17.03 18.20 -1.10
N THR A 33 16.24 17.45 -0.32
CA THR A 33 15.38 18.01 0.75
C THR A 33 16.14 18.51 1.98
N THR A 34 17.41 18.12 2.14
CA THR A 34 18.25 18.55 3.29
C THR A 34 18.98 19.87 3.05
N LYS A 35 18.88 20.49 1.86
CA LYS A 35 19.36 21.86 1.68
C LYS A 35 18.42 22.82 2.39
N GLU A 36 18.98 23.67 3.25
CA GLU A 36 18.27 24.66 4.06
C GLU A 36 17.38 25.60 3.23
N ASP A 37 17.62 25.72 1.93
CA ASP A 37 16.81 26.49 0.98
C ASP A 37 15.37 25.96 0.81
N PHE A 38 15.09 24.70 1.15
CA PHE A 38 13.77 24.08 0.90
C PHE A 38 12.75 24.32 2.01
N PHE A 39 13.23 24.62 3.22
CA PHE A 39 12.38 25.02 4.33
C PHE A 39 12.70 26.47 4.63
N PRO A 40 11.88 27.45 4.15
CA PRO A 40 12.02 28.80 4.67
C PRO A 40 12.01 28.70 6.18
N ALA A 41 13.02 29.31 6.82
CA ALA A 41 13.14 29.28 8.27
C ALA A 41 11.76 29.62 8.85
N PRO A 42 11.24 28.84 9.82
CA PRO A 42 9.97 29.16 10.45
C PRO A 42 10.05 30.63 10.85
N VAL A 43 9.13 31.46 10.33
CA VAL A 43 9.12 32.90 10.57
C VAL A 43 9.28 33.08 12.08
N GLU A 44 10.45 33.59 12.49
CA GLU A 44 10.83 33.61 13.90
C GLU A 44 9.74 34.37 14.64
N SER A 45 9.06 33.66 15.54
CA SER A 45 7.89 34.13 16.26
C SER A 45 8.21 35.24 17.27
N GLU A 46 9.36 35.92 17.16
CA GLU A 46 9.71 37.06 18.02
C GLU A 46 8.65 38.17 17.92
N THR A 47 8.05 38.38 16.75
CA THR A 47 6.93 39.31 16.59
C THR A 47 5.62 38.84 17.22
N ILE A 48 5.41 37.53 17.38
CA ILE A 48 4.22 36.96 18.04
C ILE A 48 4.39 36.94 19.57
N ALA A 49 5.63 36.79 20.06
CA ALA A 49 5.92 36.84 21.49
C ALA A 49 5.64 38.23 22.09
N GLU A 50 5.87 39.30 21.33
CA GLU A 50 5.59 40.68 21.76
C GLU A 50 4.07 40.97 21.84
N ALA A 51 3.27 40.39 20.94
CA ALA A 51 1.81 40.50 20.99
C ALA A 51 1.16 39.73 22.16
N LYS A 52 1.84 38.74 22.74
CA LYS A 52 1.31 37.89 23.83
C LYS A 52 1.62 38.39 25.24
N ALA A 53 2.35 39.51 25.37
CA ALA A 53 2.68 40.11 26.67
C ALA A 53 1.51 40.90 27.31
N ALA A 54 0.38 41.06 26.62
CA ALA A 54 -0.83 41.62 27.21
C ALA A 54 -1.55 40.55 28.07
N PRO A 55 -1.72 40.75 29.40
CA PRO A 55 -2.36 39.78 30.26
C PRO A 55 -3.83 39.59 29.88
N PRO A 56 -4.31 38.34 29.68
CA PRO A 56 -5.69 38.08 29.31
C PRO A 56 -6.62 38.46 30.47
N ALA A 57 -7.70 39.18 30.16
CA ALA A 57 -8.78 39.45 31.08
C ALA A 57 -9.38 38.12 31.58
N VAL A 58 -9.40 37.94 32.90
CA VAL A 58 -9.93 36.76 33.59
C VAL A 58 -11.44 36.66 33.32
N VAL A 59 -11.83 35.71 32.46
CA VAL A 59 -13.25 35.35 32.27
C VAL A 59 -13.64 34.35 33.37
N PRO A 60 -14.65 34.64 34.21
CA PRO A 60 -15.08 33.73 35.26
C PRO A 60 -15.70 32.46 34.65
N MET A 61 -15.13 31.30 35.02
CA MET A 61 -15.53 29.99 34.54
C MET A 61 -16.76 29.50 35.34
N ASP A 62 -17.90 29.36 34.66
CA ASP A 62 -19.15 28.83 35.21
C ASP A 62 -19.04 27.30 35.41
N ARG A 63 -19.07 26.86 36.67
CA ARG A 63 -18.94 25.47 37.11
C ARG A 63 -20.30 24.80 37.30
N SER A 64 -21.16 24.83 36.28
CA SER A 64 -22.47 24.19 36.35
C SER A 64 -22.71 23.23 35.18
N ARG A 65 -22.00 22.10 35.16
CA ARG A 65 -22.42 20.93 34.36
C ARG A 65 -22.20 19.61 35.13
N PRO A 66 -23.26 18.82 35.37
CA PRO A 66 -23.15 17.53 36.00
C PRO A 66 -22.60 16.49 35.02
N ALA A 67 -21.80 15.57 35.56
CA ALA A 67 -21.25 14.42 34.87
C ALA A 67 -22.35 13.37 34.63
N GLU A 68 -22.64 13.09 33.37
CA GLU A 68 -23.54 12.01 32.97
C GLU A 68 -22.69 10.79 32.61
N LEU A 69 -22.60 9.86 33.56
CA LEU A 69 -21.97 8.55 33.45
C LEU A 69 -22.87 7.63 32.61
N ALA A 70 -22.44 7.27 31.41
CA ALA A 70 -23.02 6.17 30.66
C ALA A 70 -22.27 4.87 30.99
N SER A 71 -22.89 4.04 31.82
CA SER A 71 -22.55 2.62 32.01
C SER A 71 -23.07 1.81 30.83
N TYR A 72 -22.18 1.17 30.06
CA TYR A 72 -22.57 0.16 29.07
C TYR A 72 -22.37 -1.23 29.67
N GLY A 73 -23.46 -1.99 29.73
CA GLY A 73 -23.50 -3.38 30.17
C GLY A 73 -22.95 -4.33 29.12
N SER A 74 -22.23 -5.35 29.58
CA SER A 74 -21.79 -6.50 28.80
C SER A 74 -22.60 -7.72 29.22
N GLU A 75 -23.47 -8.22 28.33
CA GLU A 75 -24.12 -9.54 28.47
C GLU A 75 -24.07 -10.29 27.12
N GLY A 76 -23.27 -11.37 27.10
CA GLY A 76 -23.44 -12.64 26.35
C GLY A 76 -23.39 -12.67 24.81
N PRO A 77 -23.29 -13.86 24.18
CA PRO A 77 -23.25 -15.21 24.76
C PRO A 77 -22.03 -16.06 24.37
N GLU A 78 -21.93 -17.18 25.06
CA GLU A 78 -21.09 -18.35 24.81
C GLU A 78 -21.34 -18.92 23.40
N ASP A 79 -20.26 -19.21 22.67
CA ASP A 79 -20.30 -20.18 21.56
C ASP A 79 -19.05 -21.06 21.64
N GLY A 80 -19.23 -22.22 22.27
CA GLY A 80 -18.28 -23.33 22.26
C GLY A 80 -18.41 -24.10 20.95
N ILE A 81 -17.41 -23.99 20.09
CA ILE A 81 -17.28 -24.84 18.91
C ILE A 81 -16.47 -26.08 19.30
N TYR A 82 -17.16 -27.19 19.53
CA TYR A 82 -16.57 -28.52 19.62
C TYR A 82 -16.33 -29.07 18.21
N TYR A 83 -15.10 -29.47 17.92
CA TYR A 83 -14.76 -30.22 16.72
C TYR A 83 -15.31 -31.66 16.85
N HIS A 84 -16.05 -32.10 15.83
CA HIS A 84 -16.52 -33.47 15.68
C HIS A 84 -15.38 -34.32 15.13
N SER A 85 -14.90 -35.29 15.91
CA SER A 85 -13.95 -36.32 15.48
C SER A 85 -14.62 -37.70 15.52
N GLU A 86 -14.85 -38.25 14.34
CA GLU A 86 -14.73 -39.66 13.93
C GLU A 86 -15.27 -40.78 14.87
N GLY A 87 -16.29 -41.48 14.34
CA GLY A 87 -16.38 -42.94 14.28
C GLY A 87 -16.52 -43.74 15.58
N TYR A 88 -17.68 -43.70 16.22
CA TYR A 88 -18.06 -44.68 17.24
C TYR A 88 -19.01 -45.73 16.63
N ASP A 89 -18.62 -47.00 16.71
CA ASP A 89 -19.45 -48.15 16.30
C ASP A 89 -20.12 -48.77 17.55
N PRO A 90 -21.46 -48.64 17.69
CA PRO A 90 -22.17 -49.07 18.89
C PRO A 90 -22.39 -50.59 19.02
N GLU A 91 -22.07 -51.41 18.02
CA GLU A 91 -22.22 -52.87 18.14
C GLU A 91 -21.00 -53.56 18.77
N THR A 92 -19.84 -52.90 18.79
CA THR A 92 -18.57 -53.48 19.27
C THR A 92 -17.92 -52.72 20.42
N ASP A 93 -18.45 -51.56 20.81
CA ASP A 93 -17.99 -50.70 21.92
C ASP A 93 -16.47 -50.45 21.94
N THR A 94 -15.88 -50.23 20.75
CA THR A 94 -14.45 -49.93 20.59
C THR A 94 -14.21 -48.75 19.66
N PHE A 95 -13.20 -47.94 19.97
CA PHE A 95 -12.72 -46.86 19.10
C PHE A 95 -11.60 -47.41 18.20
N VAL A 96 -11.80 -47.42 16.89
CA VAL A 96 -10.78 -47.86 15.92
C VAL A 96 -9.90 -46.67 15.56
N ASN A 97 -8.66 -46.66 16.05
CA ASN A 97 -7.62 -45.74 15.62
C ASN A 97 -6.65 -46.53 14.73
N GLU A 98 -6.90 -46.50 13.42
CA GLU A 98 -6.14 -47.29 12.46
C GLU A 98 -4.94 -46.47 11.98
N THR A 99 -3.79 -46.68 12.61
CA THR A 99 -2.47 -46.60 11.95
C THR A 99 -1.44 -47.29 12.83
N GLN A 100 -1.43 -48.61 12.79
CA GLN A 100 -0.30 -49.41 13.21
C GLN A 100 -0.09 -50.55 12.21
N TYR A 101 0.74 -50.30 11.21
CA TYR A 101 1.39 -51.36 10.45
C TYR A 101 2.85 -51.45 10.92
N GLU A 102 3.09 -52.34 11.87
CA GLU A 102 4.33 -53.10 11.92
C GLU A 102 4.28 -54.08 10.74
N SER A 103 5.20 -53.93 9.79
CA SER A 103 5.56 -55.03 8.89
C SER A 103 7.03 -55.35 9.09
N GLU A 104 7.24 -56.58 9.51
CA GLU A 104 8.49 -57.27 9.74
C GLU A 104 9.40 -57.28 8.51
N ASP A 105 10.69 -57.54 8.77
CA ASP A 105 11.78 -57.77 7.81
C ASP A 105 11.33 -58.44 6.51
N TYR A 106 11.23 -57.67 5.43
CA TYR A 106 11.22 -58.19 4.07
C TYR A 106 12.54 -57.84 3.39
N THR A 107 13.40 -58.85 3.24
CA THR A 107 14.57 -58.79 2.38
C THR A 107 14.08 -58.67 0.94
N ILE A 108 14.33 -57.53 0.30
CA ILE A 108 14.10 -57.35 -1.14
C ILE A 108 15.04 -58.32 -1.87
N PRO A 109 14.51 -59.33 -2.60
CA PRO A 109 15.34 -60.18 -3.43
C PRO A 109 15.84 -59.39 -4.64
N ASP A 110 17.06 -59.72 -5.03
CA ASP A 110 17.75 -59.32 -6.25
C ASP A 110 16.79 -59.08 -7.43
N MET A 111 16.73 -57.84 -7.92
CA MET A 111 15.95 -57.46 -9.11
C MET A 111 16.67 -57.94 -10.38
N GLY A 112 16.74 -59.26 -10.54
CA GLY A 112 16.90 -59.90 -11.84
C GLY A 112 15.58 -59.82 -12.59
N GLY A 113 15.42 -58.82 -13.45
CA GLY A 113 14.28 -58.76 -14.36
C GLY A 113 14.27 -60.03 -15.22
N GLU A 114 13.32 -60.93 -14.97
CA GLU A 114 13.12 -62.11 -15.79
C GLU A 114 12.67 -61.65 -17.19
N GLU A 115 13.57 -61.79 -18.18
CA GLU A 115 13.21 -61.65 -19.59
C GLU A 115 12.32 -62.82 -19.98
N PHE A 116 11.07 -62.54 -20.32
CA PHE A 116 10.18 -63.53 -20.92
C PHE A 116 10.23 -63.37 -22.42
N ILE A 117 10.78 -64.37 -23.10
CA ILE A 117 10.76 -64.45 -24.57
C ILE A 117 9.58 -65.33 -24.96
N TYR A 118 8.63 -64.80 -25.71
CA TYR A 118 7.56 -65.59 -26.31
C TYR A 118 7.63 -65.52 -27.84
N TYR A 119 7.16 -66.56 -28.48
CA TYR A 119 7.09 -66.64 -29.93
C TYR A 119 5.81 -65.99 -30.41
N ASP A 120 5.92 -64.97 -31.26
CA ASP A 120 4.78 -64.35 -31.92
C ASP A 120 4.59 -65.02 -33.29
N GLU A 121 3.53 -65.83 -33.41
CA GLU A 121 3.20 -66.57 -34.63
C GLU A 121 2.82 -65.66 -35.80
N GLU A 122 2.33 -64.43 -35.54
CA GLU A 122 1.91 -63.54 -36.61
C GLU A 122 3.10 -62.87 -37.29
N THR A 123 4.16 -62.61 -36.54
CA THR A 123 5.39 -62.01 -37.05
C THR A 123 6.51 -63.02 -37.31
N ASP A 124 6.31 -64.27 -36.91
CA ASP A 124 7.29 -65.36 -37.00
C ASP A 124 8.62 -65.03 -36.30
N THR A 125 8.53 -64.28 -35.18
CA THR A 125 9.70 -63.83 -34.42
C THR A 125 9.55 -64.01 -32.91
N TYR A 126 10.67 -64.20 -32.24
CA TYR A 126 10.73 -64.19 -30.78
C TYR A 126 10.76 -62.75 -30.27
N VAL A 127 9.76 -62.36 -29.49
CA VAL A 127 9.65 -61.03 -28.90
C VAL A 127 9.97 -61.13 -27.42
N THR A 128 10.98 -60.37 -26.97
CA THR A 128 11.27 -60.21 -25.56
C THR A 128 10.29 -59.20 -24.95
N ALA A 129 9.41 -59.66 -24.05
CA ALA A 129 8.64 -58.76 -23.19
C ALA A 129 9.36 -58.59 -21.85
N THR A 130 9.77 -57.35 -21.58
CA THR A 130 10.09 -56.93 -20.23
C THR A 130 8.78 -56.73 -19.50
N ARG A 131 8.51 -57.56 -18.49
CA ARG A 131 7.36 -57.35 -17.60
C ARG A 131 7.66 -56.11 -16.78
N TYR A 132 7.19 -54.95 -17.24
CA TYR A 132 7.11 -53.80 -16.34
C TYR A 132 6.24 -54.23 -15.15
N PRO A 133 6.70 -54.03 -13.90
CA PRO A 133 5.90 -54.39 -12.73
C PRO A 133 4.51 -53.78 -12.92
N LEU A 134 3.53 -54.66 -13.12
CA LEU A 134 2.14 -54.29 -13.26
C LEU A 134 1.73 -53.74 -11.90
N GLU A 135 1.38 -52.46 -11.89
CA GLU A 135 0.68 -51.80 -10.79
C GLU A 135 1.52 -51.71 -9.52
N GLU A 136 2.54 -50.85 -9.53
CA GLU A 136 2.57 -49.87 -8.43
C GLU A 136 1.19 -49.20 -8.50
N GLU A 137 0.29 -49.67 -7.62
CA GLU A 137 -1.04 -49.15 -7.41
C GLU A 137 -0.94 -47.64 -7.56
N TYR A 138 -1.62 -47.10 -8.57
CA TYR A 138 -1.60 -45.68 -8.89
C TYR A 138 -2.34 -44.97 -7.76
N ALA A 139 -1.74 -44.96 -6.57
CA ALA A 139 -2.17 -44.18 -5.44
C ALA A 139 -2.21 -42.77 -6.01
N PRO A 140 -3.41 -42.18 -6.16
CA PRO A 140 -3.50 -40.83 -6.67
C PRO A 140 -2.54 -40.01 -5.80
N PRO A 141 -1.64 -39.22 -6.40
CA PRO A 141 -0.69 -38.45 -5.63
C PRO A 141 -1.49 -37.75 -4.53
N PRO A 142 -1.05 -37.85 -3.26
CA PRO A 142 -1.82 -37.32 -2.14
C PRO A 142 -2.26 -35.90 -2.52
N PRO A 143 -3.55 -35.57 -2.35
CA PRO A 143 -4.11 -34.32 -2.85
C PRO A 143 -3.16 -33.22 -2.39
N ALA A 144 -2.54 -32.54 -3.36
CA ALA A 144 -1.49 -31.57 -3.07
C ALA A 144 -2.05 -30.63 -2.01
N SER A 145 -1.55 -30.74 -0.78
CA SER A 145 -2.09 -30.00 0.34
C SER A 145 -1.78 -28.55 0.03
N PHE A 146 -2.80 -27.85 -0.46
CA PHE A 146 -2.70 -26.45 -0.79
C PHE A 146 -2.56 -25.75 0.55
N SER A 147 -1.31 -25.51 0.94
CA SER A 147 -0.97 -24.60 2.00
C SER A 147 -0.84 -23.23 1.33
N PRO A 148 -1.93 -22.44 1.22
CA PRO A 148 -1.90 -21.12 0.56
C PRO A 148 -0.82 -20.21 1.15
N PHE A 149 -0.43 -20.51 2.38
CA PHE A 149 0.76 -20.01 3.03
C PHE A 149 1.78 -21.15 3.02
N GLY A 150 2.72 -21.16 2.06
CA GLY A 150 3.91 -21.98 2.23
C GLY A 150 4.47 -21.76 3.64
N THR A 151 5.09 -22.77 4.26
CA THR A 151 5.56 -22.68 5.65
C THR A 151 6.18 -21.31 5.90
N MET A 152 5.82 -20.60 6.97
CA MET A 152 6.27 -19.22 7.25
C MET A 152 7.80 -19.05 7.04
N LYS A 153 8.55 -20.13 7.28
CA LYS A 153 9.96 -20.28 6.93
C LYS A 153 10.29 -20.05 5.45
N SER A 154 9.60 -20.71 4.52
CA SER A 154 9.80 -20.52 3.07
C SER A 154 9.57 -19.07 2.62
N TRP A 155 8.57 -18.41 3.20
CA TRP A 155 8.31 -16.99 2.95
C TRP A 155 9.46 -16.12 3.50
N LEU A 156 9.91 -16.35 4.73
CA LEU A 156 11.05 -15.64 5.31
C LEU A 156 12.36 -15.88 4.56
N GLU A 157 12.62 -17.09 4.07
CA GLU A 157 13.80 -17.39 3.26
C GLU A 157 13.76 -16.65 1.91
N SER A 158 12.58 -16.42 1.34
CA SER A 158 12.44 -15.63 0.11
C SER A 158 12.89 -14.16 0.28
N TRP A 159 12.83 -13.60 1.50
CA TRP A 159 13.28 -12.23 1.79
C TRP A 159 14.79 -12.07 1.77
N LYS A 160 15.53 -13.17 1.99
CA LYS A 160 17.00 -13.18 1.87
C LYS A 160 17.47 -13.22 0.43
N SER A 161 16.58 -13.53 -0.52
CA SER A 161 16.92 -13.49 -1.94
C SER A 161 17.24 -12.04 -2.37
N PRO A 162 18.11 -11.84 -3.37
CA PRO A 162 18.39 -10.49 -3.91
C PRO A 162 17.13 -9.73 -4.33
N THR A 163 16.13 -10.45 -4.86
CA THR A 163 14.82 -9.88 -5.21
C THR A 163 14.07 -9.38 -3.97
N GLY A 164 14.03 -10.19 -2.91
CA GLY A 164 13.37 -9.83 -1.65
C GLY A 164 13.98 -8.61 -1.00
N ILE A 165 15.31 -8.54 -0.96
CA ILE A 165 16.06 -7.37 -0.47
C ILE A 165 15.73 -6.13 -1.31
N ALA A 166 15.76 -6.23 -2.64
CA ALA A 166 15.48 -5.11 -3.53
C ALA A 166 14.05 -4.57 -3.38
N LEU A 167 13.05 -5.46 -3.28
CA LEU A 167 11.66 -5.08 -3.05
C LEU A 167 11.46 -4.44 -1.69
N THR A 168 12.13 -4.94 -0.65
CA THR A 168 12.08 -4.37 0.69
C THR A 168 12.68 -2.96 0.72
N ALA A 169 13.85 -2.77 0.09
CA ALA A 169 14.47 -1.46 -0.03
C ALA A 169 13.56 -0.48 -0.78
N LEU A 170 13.01 -0.91 -1.92
CA LEU A 170 12.08 -0.12 -2.73
C LEU A 170 10.84 0.31 -1.92
N LEU A 171 10.27 -0.60 -1.14
CA LEU A 171 9.13 -0.31 -0.26
C LEU A 171 9.48 0.75 0.79
N LEU A 172 10.61 0.59 1.50
CA LEU A 172 11.05 1.54 2.52
C LEU A 172 11.31 2.93 1.93
N LEU A 173 11.92 2.99 0.75
CA LEU A 173 12.17 4.26 0.05
C LEU A 173 10.88 4.91 -0.42
N THR A 174 9.91 4.13 -0.87
CA THR A 174 8.59 4.63 -1.25
C THR A 174 7.87 5.22 -0.04
N ILE A 175 7.89 4.53 1.12
CA ILE A 175 7.31 5.03 2.37
C ILE A 175 8.01 6.32 2.80
N CYS A 176 9.34 6.34 2.76
CA CYS A 176 10.16 7.50 3.10
C CYS A 176 9.79 8.72 2.23
N PHE A 177 9.79 8.54 0.90
CA PHE A 177 9.39 9.57 -0.05
C PHE A 177 7.96 10.05 0.20
N PHE A 178 7.03 9.14 0.44
CA PHE A 178 5.63 9.46 0.72
C PHE A 178 5.49 10.33 1.97
N VAL A 179 6.18 9.99 3.07
CA VAL A 179 6.18 10.79 4.31
C VAL A 179 6.74 12.19 4.04
N PHE A 180 7.87 12.30 3.34
CA PHE A 180 8.44 13.60 2.99
C PHE A 180 7.51 14.45 2.11
N ALA A 181 6.85 13.83 1.13
CA ALA A 181 5.87 14.50 0.28
C ALA A 181 4.68 15.02 1.10
N LEU A 182 4.13 14.22 2.02
CA LEU A 182 3.04 14.66 2.90
C LEU A 182 3.45 15.79 3.84
N MET A 183 4.67 15.73 4.41
CA MET A 183 5.21 16.80 5.24
C MET A 183 5.34 18.10 4.45
N TRP A 184 5.79 18.03 3.19
CA TRP A 184 5.87 19.18 2.31
C TRP A 184 4.49 19.74 1.97
N VAL A 185 3.52 18.89 1.58
CA VAL A 185 2.14 19.31 1.28
C VAL A 185 1.52 20.02 2.48
N TRP A 186 1.71 19.48 3.69
CA TRP A 186 1.23 20.09 4.93
C TRP A 186 1.83 21.48 5.13
N ARG A 187 3.16 21.62 5.01
CA ARG A 187 3.87 22.89 5.17
C ARG A 187 3.44 23.92 4.14
N ALA A 188 3.33 23.53 2.87
CA ALA A 188 2.95 24.43 1.79
C ALA A 188 1.53 25.01 1.98
N HIS A 189 0.58 24.21 2.47
CA HIS A 189 -0.76 24.70 2.81
C HIS A 189 -0.75 25.60 4.06
N GLU A 190 0.06 25.25 5.07
CA GLU A 190 0.17 26.04 6.29
C GLU A 190 0.78 27.42 6.01
N ASN A 191 1.80 27.50 5.16
CA ASN A 191 2.41 28.77 4.74
C ASN A 191 1.37 29.73 4.16
N MET A 192 0.53 29.24 3.24
CA MET A 192 -0.55 30.05 2.66
C MET A 192 -1.56 30.50 3.73
N ARG A 193 -1.94 29.59 4.64
CA ARG A 193 -2.90 29.89 5.71
C ARG A 193 -2.40 30.98 6.67
N VAL A 194 -1.11 30.96 7.02
CA VAL A 194 -0.49 31.97 7.90
C VAL A 194 -0.54 33.37 7.30
N HIS A 195 -0.53 33.49 5.97
CA HIS A 195 -0.63 34.77 5.25
C HIS A 195 -2.09 35.16 4.90
N GLY A 196 -3.07 34.57 5.58
CA GLY A 196 -4.49 34.96 5.44
C GLY A 196 -5.18 34.39 4.20
N PHE A 197 -4.53 33.55 3.40
CA PHE A 197 -5.17 32.92 2.25
C PHE A 197 -6.20 31.89 2.72
N ARG A 198 -7.45 32.09 2.31
CA ARG A 198 -8.50 31.07 2.44
C ARG A 198 -8.29 29.99 1.39
N LEU A 199 -8.10 28.77 1.86
CA LEU A 199 -8.02 27.55 1.08
C LEU A 199 -9.22 26.66 1.45
N SER A 200 -9.83 26.04 0.45
CA SER A 200 -10.91 25.06 0.57
C SER A 200 -10.41 23.80 1.28
N ASN A 201 -9.15 23.43 1.02
CA ASN A 201 -8.46 22.36 1.70
C ASN A 201 -7.59 22.89 2.84
N SER A 202 -7.94 22.54 4.08
CA SER A 202 -7.07 22.80 5.24
C SER A 202 -5.82 21.92 5.19
N PRO A 203 -4.69 22.32 5.79
CA PRO A 203 -3.45 21.53 5.79
C PRO A 203 -3.66 20.09 6.30
N LYS A 204 -4.51 19.92 7.33
CA LYS A 204 -4.88 18.61 7.85
C LYS A 204 -5.68 17.80 6.83
N ARG A 205 -6.70 18.41 6.23
CA ARG A 205 -7.55 17.76 5.21
C ARG A 205 -6.73 17.34 3.99
N ALA A 206 -5.82 18.19 3.52
CA ALA A 206 -4.93 17.92 2.39
C ALA A 206 -4.11 16.63 2.61
N VAL A 207 -3.56 16.42 3.82
CA VAL A 207 -2.80 15.21 4.15
C VAL A 207 -3.70 13.99 4.41
N THR A 208 -4.79 14.15 5.16
CA THR A 208 -5.66 13.03 5.54
C THR A 208 -6.29 12.34 4.33
N ASN A 209 -6.58 13.08 3.26
CA ASN A 209 -7.21 12.54 2.05
C ASN A 209 -6.36 11.46 1.34
N TYR A 210 -5.04 11.44 1.55
CA TYR A 210 -4.16 10.42 0.97
C TYR A 210 -4.35 9.02 1.60
N PHE A 211 -4.89 8.95 2.81
CA PHE A 211 -5.05 7.69 3.54
C PHE A 211 -6.41 7.01 3.33
N ILE A 212 -7.38 7.72 2.74
CA ILE A 212 -8.73 7.21 2.53
C ILE A 212 -8.81 6.62 1.10
N PRO A 213 -8.98 5.30 0.95
CA PRO A 213 -9.17 4.69 -0.37
C PRO A 213 -10.38 5.34 -1.09
N GLY A 214 -10.23 5.67 -2.37
CA GLY A 214 -11.24 6.38 -3.15
C GLY A 214 -11.05 7.89 -3.14
N LEU A 215 -11.02 8.54 -1.97
CA LEU A 215 -10.74 9.99 -1.90
C LEU A 215 -9.32 10.33 -2.38
N ASN A 216 -8.38 9.41 -2.17
CA ASN A 216 -7.02 9.49 -2.69
C ASN A 216 -6.96 9.55 -4.24
N LEU A 217 -8.05 9.34 -4.98
CA LEU A 217 -8.08 9.46 -6.44
C LEU A 217 -8.44 10.87 -6.96
N VAL A 218 -9.04 11.73 -6.12
CA VAL A 218 -9.58 13.03 -6.57
C VAL A 218 -9.05 14.18 -5.73
N LEU A 219 -9.10 14.05 -4.40
CA LEU A 219 -8.80 15.18 -3.51
C LEU A 219 -7.32 15.63 -3.53
N PRO A 220 -6.32 14.74 -3.69
CA PRO A 220 -4.94 15.19 -3.85
C PRO A 220 -4.74 16.08 -5.09
N PHE A 221 -5.45 15.80 -6.17
CA PHE A 221 -5.40 16.61 -7.40
C PHE A 221 -6.01 17.99 -7.17
N GLU A 222 -7.19 18.05 -6.57
CA GLU A 222 -7.87 19.31 -6.23
C GLU A 222 -7.03 20.17 -5.28
N ALA A 223 -6.51 19.57 -4.21
CA ALA A 223 -5.69 20.28 -3.23
C ALA A 223 -4.40 20.83 -3.84
N MET A 224 -3.73 20.06 -4.71
CA MET A 224 -2.49 20.51 -5.36
C MET A 224 -2.74 21.59 -6.41
N ARG A 225 -3.88 21.52 -7.13
CA ARG A 225 -4.31 22.52 -8.11
C ARG A 225 -4.64 23.85 -7.42
N GLU A 226 -5.47 23.78 -6.36
CA GLU A 226 -5.78 24.93 -5.52
C GLU A 226 -4.51 25.55 -4.93
N LEU A 227 -3.62 24.74 -4.36
CA LEU A 227 -2.36 25.19 -3.81
C LEU A 227 -1.49 25.89 -4.87
N TYR A 228 -1.40 25.34 -6.08
CA TYR A 228 -0.64 25.92 -7.19
C TYR A 228 -1.19 27.31 -7.57
N ASN A 229 -2.48 27.40 -7.93
CA ASN A 229 -3.11 28.65 -8.37
C ASN A 229 -3.03 29.72 -7.28
N ARG A 230 -3.28 29.35 -6.03
CA ARG A 230 -3.23 30.31 -4.91
C ARG A 230 -1.81 30.77 -4.61
N SER A 231 -0.81 29.91 -4.82
CA SER A 231 0.61 30.30 -4.66
C SER A 231 1.04 31.26 -5.77
N GLU A 232 0.51 31.11 -7.00
CA GLU A 232 0.74 32.05 -8.12
C GLU A 232 0.05 33.42 -7.90
N GLY A 233 -0.81 33.55 -6.89
CA GLY A 233 -1.51 34.79 -6.55
C GLY A 233 -2.87 34.93 -7.22
N GLU A 234 -3.37 33.88 -7.89
CA GLU A 234 -4.69 33.89 -8.52
C GLU A 234 -5.80 34.10 -7.47
N PRO A 235 -6.88 34.85 -7.80
CA PRO A 235 -8.00 35.09 -6.90
C PRO A 235 -8.73 33.77 -6.56
N GLN A 236 -9.49 33.78 -5.46
CA GLN A 236 -10.16 32.57 -4.97
C GLN A 236 -11.09 31.93 -6.00
N GLU A 237 -11.72 32.72 -6.86
CA GLU A 237 -12.61 32.25 -7.94
C GLU A 237 -11.88 31.43 -9.01
N LEU A 238 -10.57 31.63 -9.15
CA LEU A 238 -9.70 30.92 -10.08
C LEU A 238 -8.87 29.83 -9.41
N ALA A 239 -9.12 29.53 -8.13
CA ALA A 239 -8.43 28.45 -7.41
C ALA A 239 -8.61 27.08 -8.10
N ASP A 240 -9.74 26.88 -8.77
CA ASP A 240 -10.07 25.64 -9.50
C ASP A 240 -9.68 25.64 -10.98
N ALA A 241 -9.01 26.69 -11.46
CA ALA A 241 -8.53 26.74 -12.84
C ALA A 241 -7.58 25.57 -13.16
N SER A 242 -7.71 24.98 -14.34
CA SER A 242 -6.92 23.82 -14.74
C SER A 242 -5.46 24.19 -14.95
N VAL A 243 -4.56 23.52 -14.23
CA VAL A 243 -3.11 23.66 -14.39
C VAL A 243 -2.58 22.44 -15.13
N SER A 244 -1.92 22.63 -16.27
CA SER A 244 -1.42 21.53 -17.12
C SER A 244 -0.42 20.65 -16.38
N ASP A 245 0.48 21.25 -15.60
CA ASP A 245 1.55 20.54 -14.92
C ASP A 245 1.01 19.65 -13.79
N VAL A 246 0.03 20.16 -13.03
CA VAL A 246 -0.68 19.39 -12.00
C VAL A 246 -1.48 18.25 -12.62
N THR A 247 -2.13 18.50 -13.77
CA THR A 247 -2.89 17.48 -14.50
C THR A 247 -1.97 16.38 -15.05
N ALA A 248 -0.83 16.74 -15.65
CA ALA A 248 0.15 15.78 -16.16
C ALA A 248 0.73 14.91 -15.04
N TRP A 249 1.11 15.53 -13.92
CA TRP A 249 1.57 14.82 -12.72
C TRP A 249 0.52 13.81 -12.24
N TRP A 250 -0.71 14.27 -12.02
CA TRP A 250 -1.76 13.41 -11.47
C TRP A 250 -2.14 12.28 -12.41
N THR A 251 -2.21 12.55 -13.71
CA THR A 251 -2.51 11.52 -14.73
C THR A 251 -1.44 10.42 -14.71
N ALA A 252 -0.16 10.79 -14.57
CA ALA A 252 0.91 9.82 -14.43
C ALA A 252 0.79 8.97 -13.15
N VAL A 253 0.45 9.57 -12.00
CA VAL A 253 0.15 8.83 -10.75
C VAL A 253 -0.99 7.84 -10.97
N ALA A 254 -2.13 8.34 -11.45
CA ALA A 254 -3.37 7.59 -11.55
C ALA A 254 -3.26 6.40 -12.51
N VAL A 255 -2.70 6.63 -13.71
CA VAL A 255 -2.49 5.55 -14.70
C VAL A 255 -1.50 4.52 -14.17
N GLY A 256 -0.38 4.95 -13.58
CA GLY A 256 0.58 4.04 -12.98
C GLY A 256 -0.04 3.19 -11.86
N LEU A 257 -0.84 3.79 -10.99
CA LEU A 257 -1.53 3.10 -9.89
C LEU A 257 -2.58 2.11 -10.41
N MET A 258 -3.35 2.47 -11.44
CA MET A 258 -4.32 1.56 -12.06
C MET A 258 -3.64 0.32 -12.66
N ILE A 259 -2.47 0.47 -13.30
CA ILE A 259 -1.71 -0.68 -13.80
C ILE A 259 -1.27 -1.59 -12.65
N PHE A 260 -0.78 -1.02 -11.54
CA PHE A 260 -0.43 -1.82 -10.35
C PHE A 260 -1.63 -2.55 -9.75
N VAL A 261 -2.81 -1.93 -9.71
CA VAL A 261 -4.05 -2.58 -9.24
C VAL A 261 -4.38 -3.78 -10.13
N VAL A 262 -4.29 -3.65 -11.46
CA VAL A 262 -4.52 -4.77 -12.39
C VAL A 262 -3.51 -5.89 -12.19
N ILE A 263 -2.22 -5.57 -12.01
CA ILE A 263 -1.17 -6.55 -11.71
C ILE A 263 -1.46 -7.26 -10.38
N ALA A 264 -1.87 -6.52 -9.35
CA ALA A 264 -2.19 -7.08 -8.04
C ALA A 264 -3.42 -8.00 -8.09
N ILE A 265 -4.47 -7.63 -8.82
CA ILE A 265 -5.66 -8.47 -9.06
C ILE A 265 -5.25 -9.75 -9.79
N LYS A 266 -4.46 -9.64 -10.87
CA LYS A 266 -3.94 -10.81 -11.59
C LYS A 266 -3.16 -11.74 -10.66
N ALA A 267 -2.27 -11.18 -9.83
CA ALA A 267 -1.51 -11.96 -8.85
C ALA A 267 -2.44 -12.64 -7.83
N ALA A 268 -3.44 -11.92 -7.30
CA ALA A 268 -4.41 -12.46 -6.37
C ALA A 268 -5.24 -13.61 -6.97
N ILE A 269 -5.67 -13.51 -8.24
CA ILE A 269 -6.40 -14.58 -8.92
C ILE A 269 -5.51 -15.80 -9.15
N ASN A 270 -4.27 -15.60 -9.62
CA ASN A 270 -3.31 -16.68 -9.83
C ASN A 270 -2.97 -17.41 -8.53
N VAL A 271 -2.98 -16.72 -7.39
CA VAL A 271 -2.72 -17.32 -6.07
C VAL A 271 -3.98 -17.95 -5.48
N GLY A 272 -5.14 -17.31 -5.63
CA GLY A 272 -6.39 -17.71 -4.96
C GLY A 272 -7.25 -18.70 -5.73
N THR A 273 -6.94 -18.96 -7.01
CA THR A 273 -7.77 -19.80 -7.88
C THR A 273 -6.91 -20.73 -8.74
N PRO A 274 -7.47 -21.85 -9.23
CA PRO A 274 -6.77 -22.70 -10.21
C PRO A 274 -6.63 -22.04 -11.60
N PHE A 275 -7.24 -20.85 -11.81
CA PHE A 275 -7.10 -20.10 -13.04
C PHE A 275 -5.75 -19.40 -13.10
N ASN A 276 -4.84 -19.95 -13.90
CA ASN A 276 -3.56 -19.34 -14.20
C ASN A 276 -3.67 -18.46 -15.45
N PHE A 277 -3.64 -17.14 -15.27
CA PHE A 277 -3.48 -16.22 -16.39
C PHE A 277 -2.07 -16.36 -16.98
N LEU A 278 -1.96 -17.11 -18.07
CA LEU A 278 -0.73 -17.29 -18.85
C LEU A 278 -0.46 -16.05 -19.71
N THR A 279 0.06 -15.01 -19.09
CA THR A 279 0.66 -13.89 -19.83
C THR A 279 2.09 -14.26 -20.24
N PRO A 280 2.50 -13.99 -21.49
CA PRO A 280 3.90 -14.11 -21.86
C PRO A 280 4.78 -13.27 -20.93
N TRP A 281 5.91 -13.82 -20.49
CA TRP A 281 6.81 -13.15 -19.54
C TRP A 281 7.28 -11.75 -19.99
N TRP A 282 7.41 -11.53 -21.32
CA TRP A 282 7.80 -10.24 -21.88
C TRP A 282 6.68 -9.19 -21.70
N MET A 283 5.42 -9.60 -21.71
CA MET A 283 4.27 -8.70 -21.52
C MET A 283 4.24 -8.19 -20.09
N ASP A 284 4.39 -9.08 -19.10
CA ASP A 284 4.47 -8.69 -17.69
C ASP A 284 5.63 -7.72 -17.44
N PHE A 285 6.79 -8.00 -18.05
CA PHE A 285 7.94 -7.10 -17.98
C PHE A 285 7.64 -5.71 -18.54
N LEU A 286 7.02 -5.63 -19.73
CA LEU A 286 6.68 -4.34 -20.35
C LEU A 286 5.66 -3.56 -19.52
N VAL A 287 4.61 -4.23 -19.01
CA VAL A 287 3.56 -3.59 -18.21
C VAL A 287 4.13 -3.05 -16.90
N ILE A 288 4.94 -3.85 -16.19
CA ILE A 288 5.62 -3.42 -14.96
C ILE A 288 6.57 -2.26 -15.25
N SER A 289 7.40 -2.39 -16.29
CA SER A 289 8.37 -1.33 -16.65
C SER A 289 7.67 -0.02 -17.01
N PHE A 290 6.56 -0.08 -17.73
CA PHE A 290 5.76 1.09 -18.10
C PHE A 290 5.11 1.74 -16.88
N ALA A 291 4.49 0.94 -16.00
CA ALA A 291 3.90 1.45 -14.76
C ALA A 291 4.94 2.17 -13.90
N LEU A 292 6.13 1.59 -13.80
CA LEU A 292 7.20 2.17 -13.01
C LEU A 292 7.80 3.43 -13.68
N ALA A 293 7.90 3.46 -15.01
CA ALA A 293 8.31 4.66 -15.74
C ALA A 293 7.33 5.82 -15.53
N LEU A 294 6.01 5.53 -15.48
CA LEU A 294 5.00 6.52 -15.14
C LEU A 294 5.15 7.03 -13.70
N GLN A 295 5.44 6.14 -12.74
CA GLN A 295 5.68 6.57 -11.36
C GLN A 295 6.93 7.43 -11.24
N LEU A 296 8.02 7.06 -11.90
CA LEU A 296 9.24 7.86 -11.94
C LEU A 296 8.98 9.25 -12.56
N GLY A 297 8.29 9.28 -13.72
CA GLY A 297 7.90 10.53 -14.36
C GLY A 297 7.02 11.39 -13.45
N SER A 298 6.06 10.79 -12.76
CA SER A 298 5.24 11.46 -11.77
C SER A 298 6.05 12.05 -10.63
N THR A 299 6.99 11.30 -10.05
CA THR A 299 7.89 11.81 -9.00
C THR A 299 8.69 13.02 -9.46
N LEU A 300 9.19 13.01 -10.69
CA LEU A 300 9.93 14.13 -11.27
C LEU A 300 9.02 15.36 -11.49
N LEU A 301 7.80 15.15 -11.99
CA LEU A 301 6.80 16.21 -12.14
C LEU A 301 6.39 16.80 -10.80
N PHE A 302 6.17 15.96 -9.78
CA PHE A 302 5.88 16.41 -8.42
C PHE A 302 7.01 17.26 -7.85
N ALA A 303 8.26 16.82 -8.00
CA ALA A 303 9.41 17.61 -7.56
C ALA A 303 9.50 18.96 -8.29
N GLY A 304 9.17 18.99 -9.59
CA GLY A 304 9.07 20.23 -10.37
C GLY A 304 7.96 21.16 -9.87
N LEU A 305 6.76 20.64 -9.62
CA LEU A 305 5.64 21.38 -9.05
C LEU A 305 5.96 21.93 -7.66
N ALA A 306 6.55 21.10 -6.80
CA ALA A 306 6.93 21.49 -5.46
C ALA A 306 7.91 22.66 -5.47
N ARG A 307 8.91 22.63 -6.36
CA ARG A 307 9.85 23.76 -6.56
C ARG A 307 9.15 25.03 -6.97
N ARG A 308 8.29 24.96 -7.98
CA ARG A 308 7.57 26.14 -8.50
C ARG A 308 6.66 26.75 -7.45
N ILE A 309 5.90 25.92 -6.74
CA ILE A 309 5.04 26.37 -5.64
C ILE A 309 5.87 27.02 -4.54
N SER A 310 6.97 26.39 -4.11
CA SER A 310 7.85 26.98 -3.11
C SER A 310 8.46 28.31 -3.56
N GLN A 311 8.82 28.45 -4.85
CA GLN A 311 9.30 29.72 -5.42
C GLN A 311 8.21 30.79 -5.44
N PHE A 312 7.00 30.46 -5.90
CA PHE A 312 5.89 31.41 -5.87
C PHE A 312 5.57 31.87 -4.46
N GLN A 313 5.58 30.95 -3.49
CA GLN A 313 5.38 31.29 -2.08
C GLN A 313 6.52 32.17 -1.54
N SER A 314 7.78 31.90 -1.87
CA SER A 314 8.89 32.75 -1.41
C SER A 314 8.85 34.16 -2.00
N ASP A 315 8.40 34.29 -3.25
CA ASP A 315 8.39 35.57 -3.95
C ASP A 315 7.17 36.42 -3.58
N PHE A 316 6.01 35.77 -3.40
CA PHE A 316 4.72 36.46 -3.22
C PHE A 316 4.37 36.71 -1.75
N LEU A 317 4.58 35.75 -0.86
CA LEU A 317 4.13 35.85 0.54
C LEU A 317 4.71 37.05 1.30
N PRO A 318 5.99 37.45 1.13
CA PRO A 318 6.52 38.64 1.80
C PRO A 318 5.86 39.97 1.38
N GLN A 319 5.17 39.99 0.23
CA GLN A 319 4.50 41.19 -0.29
C GLN A 319 3.09 41.36 0.28
N VAL A 320 2.51 40.28 0.79
CA VAL A 320 1.21 40.31 1.44
C VAL A 320 1.46 40.83 2.84
N GLU A 321 1.12 42.09 3.09
CA GLU A 321 1.06 42.60 4.46
C GLU A 321 0.25 41.58 5.26
N PRO A 322 0.84 40.99 6.32
CA PRO A 322 0.16 39.97 7.09
C PRO A 322 -1.13 40.63 7.53
N MET A 323 -2.24 40.17 6.94
CA MET A 323 -3.56 40.70 7.23
C MET A 323 -3.63 40.62 8.74
N GLU A 324 -3.62 41.80 9.40
CA GLU A 324 -3.81 41.87 10.84
C GLU A 324 -5.02 41.00 11.05
N LEU A 325 -4.80 39.83 11.68
CA LEU A 325 -5.84 38.86 11.91
C LEU A 325 -6.85 39.65 12.71
N GLU A 326 -7.84 40.20 12.00
CA GLU A 326 -8.83 41.09 12.57
C GLU A 326 -9.41 40.28 13.70
N ASP A 327 -8.99 40.67 14.91
CA ASP A 327 -8.94 39.76 16.04
C ASP A 327 -10.31 39.12 16.12
N ASP A 328 -10.39 37.80 15.92
CA ASP A 328 -11.67 37.06 15.93
C ASP A 328 -12.29 37.08 17.36
N THR A 329 -11.69 37.86 18.27
CA THR A 329 -12.34 38.44 19.45
C THR A 329 -13.30 39.59 19.13
N ALA A 330 -13.49 39.97 17.86
CA ALA A 330 -14.60 40.80 17.41
C ALA A 330 -15.86 40.18 18.06
N PRO A 331 -16.47 40.89 19.01
CA PRO A 331 -17.30 40.27 20.03
C PRO A 331 -18.40 39.52 19.32
N ARG A 332 -18.35 38.17 19.38
CA ARG A 332 -19.36 37.28 18.78
C ARG A 332 -20.69 37.95 19.00
N MET A 333 -21.28 38.47 17.93
CA MET A 333 -22.51 39.23 18.00
C MET A 333 -23.51 38.29 18.67
N ARG A 334 -23.77 38.48 19.97
CA ARG A 334 -24.78 37.71 20.69
C ARG A 334 -26.07 38.11 20.02
N VAL A 335 -26.53 37.28 19.09
CA VAL A 335 -27.88 37.35 18.55
C VAL A 335 -28.77 37.10 19.76
N ARG A 336 -29.16 38.17 20.43
CA ARG A 336 -30.12 38.15 21.51
C ARG A 336 -31.45 37.90 20.81
N ILE A 337 -31.86 36.64 20.76
CA ILE A 337 -33.22 36.29 20.36
C ILE A 337 -34.12 36.95 21.41
N ILE A 338 -34.71 38.08 21.05
CA ILE A 338 -35.78 38.68 21.85
C ILE A 338 -36.99 37.79 21.58
N THR A 339 -37.20 36.81 22.44
CA THR A 339 -38.46 36.08 22.47
C THR A 339 -39.49 37.04 23.06
N ASP A 340 -40.18 37.80 22.20
CA ASP A 340 -41.39 38.50 22.58
C ASP A 340 -42.48 37.47 22.87
N GLN A 341 -42.43 36.88 24.07
CA GLN A 341 -43.56 36.17 24.65
C GLN A 341 -44.46 37.22 25.32
N GLN A 342 -45.29 37.87 24.51
CA GLN A 342 -46.55 38.46 24.97
C GLN A 342 -47.66 37.43 24.83
N ALA A 343 -48.20 36.96 25.95
CA ALA A 343 -49.63 36.77 26.22
C ALA A 343 -49.80 36.09 27.59
#